data_AF-A0A7W1CBR8-F1
#
_entry.id   AF-A0A7W1CBR8-F1
#
_cell.length_a   1.000
_cell.length_b   1.000
_cell.length_c   1.000
_cell.angle_alpha   90.00
_cell.angle_beta   90.00
_cell.angle_gamma   90.00
#
_symmetry.space_group_name_H-M   'P 1'
#
loop_
_entity.id
_entity.type
_entity.pdbx_description
1 polymer ?
#
loop_
_entity_poly.entity_id
_entity_poly.type
_entity_poly.pdbx_seq_one_letter_code
_entity_poly.pdbx_strand_id
1 'polypeptide(L)'
;VDKVTKVGSQTALYDAIWQFSDEKLRNAPGRRVIVVITDGDDTFSRAELKDAIDIAQRTETTIFAISTKAGFLGTVPGVDAGTVKDKGDKFLTQLCEDTGGEAFFTGDMIDLERSFKKISEELRSQYMITYRPTNQIYDGRERKVEVRFTDKSKDGDFKIRAKKSYRAVRDSLK
;
A
#
# COMPACT_ATOMS: atom_id res chain seq x y z
N VAL A 1 -8.37 -23.54 0.83
CA VAL A 1 -7.88 -22.60 1.86
C VAL A 1 -8.36 -23.15 3.18
N ASP A 2 -7.63 -24.12 3.73
CA ASP A 2 -8.09 -24.87 4.91
C ASP A 2 -7.52 -24.25 6.18
N LYS A 3 -8.44 -23.91 7.10
CA LYS A 3 -8.29 -23.18 8.36
C LYS A 3 -8.11 -21.67 8.24
N VAL A 4 -9.23 -20.97 8.04
CA VAL A 4 -9.39 -19.60 8.55
C VAL A 4 -9.66 -19.72 10.05
N THR A 5 -8.65 -19.43 10.88
CA THR A 5 -8.80 -19.39 12.34
C THR A 5 -9.70 -18.23 12.73
N LYS A 6 -10.50 -18.40 13.79
CA LYS A 6 -11.38 -17.34 14.30
C LYS A 6 -10.54 -16.10 14.63
N VAL A 7 -10.89 -14.97 14.01
CA VAL A 7 -10.22 -13.69 14.23
C VAL A 7 -10.41 -13.22 15.67
N GLY A 8 -9.36 -12.63 16.25
CA GLY A 8 -9.44 -11.92 17.53
C GLY A 8 -10.27 -10.64 17.42
N SER A 9 -10.48 -9.94 18.53
CA SER A 9 -11.21 -8.67 18.57
C SER A 9 -10.33 -7.44 18.29
N GLN A 10 -9.07 -7.65 17.89
CA GLN A 10 -8.06 -6.62 17.70
C GLN A 10 -7.51 -6.68 16.28
N THR A 11 -7.09 -5.52 15.77
CA THR A 11 -6.53 -5.35 14.43
C THR A 11 -5.10 -4.85 14.57
N ALA A 12 -4.13 -5.73 14.32
CA ALA A 12 -2.70 -5.41 14.27
C ALA A 12 -2.22 -5.38 12.80
N LEU A 13 -2.76 -4.43 12.05
CA LEU A 13 -2.55 -4.28 10.61
C LEU A 13 -1.09 -3.95 10.29
N TYR A 14 -0.49 -2.99 11.00
CA TYR A 14 0.88 -2.55 10.72
C TYR A 14 1.90 -3.63 11.06
N ASP A 15 1.71 -4.34 12.18
CA ASP A 15 2.55 -5.49 12.54
C ASP A 15 2.44 -6.61 11.50
N ALA A 16 1.22 -6.90 11.02
CA ALA A 16 1.01 -7.93 10.00
C ALA A 16 1.70 -7.58 8.67
N ILE A 17 1.59 -6.32 8.21
CA ILE A 17 2.31 -5.85 7.02
C ILE A 17 3.80 -5.97 7.24
N TRP A 18 4.30 -5.48 8.39
CA TRP A 18 5.72 -5.46 8.67
C TRP A 18 6.31 -6.87 8.67
N GLN A 19 5.66 -7.78 9.39
CA GLN A 19 6.09 -9.17 9.51
C GLN A 19 6.02 -9.89 8.16
N PHE A 20 4.94 -9.71 7.41
CA PHE A 20 4.79 -10.39 6.12
C PHE A 20 5.78 -9.87 5.07
N SER A 21 5.99 -8.56 5.02
CA SER A 21 6.99 -7.93 4.16
C SER A 21 8.39 -8.46 4.47
N ASP A 22 8.78 -8.49 5.75
CA ASP A 22 10.12 -8.92 6.17
C ASP A 22 10.34 -10.44 6.04
N GLU A 23 9.43 -11.25 6.59
CA GLU A 23 9.66 -12.69 6.70
C GLU A 23 9.32 -13.46 5.42
N LYS A 24 8.32 -13.00 4.65
CA LYS A 24 7.82 -13.74 3.48
C LYS A 24 8.23 -13.12 2.16
N LEU A 25 8.19 -11.80 2.04
CA LEU A 25 8.41 -11.13 0.76
C LEU A 25 9.85 -10.71 0.52
N ARG A 26 10.67 -10.47 1.55
CA ARG A 26 12.08 -10.07 1.42
C ARG A 26 12.88 -10.91 0.42
N ASN A 27 12.70 -12.24 0.46
CA ASN A 27 13.42 -13.19 -0.38
C ASN A 27 12.54 -13.77 -1.52
N ALA A 28 11.30 -13.30 -1.65
CA ALA A 28 10.43 -13.76 -2.73
C ALA A 28 10.93 -13.24 -4.08
N PRO A 29 11.11 -14.12 -5.10
CA PRO A 29 11.48 -13.69 -6.43
C PRO A 29 10.30 -13.00 -7.14
N GLY A 30 10.62 -12.10 -8.06
CA GLY A 30 9.63 -11.40 -8.86
C GLY A 30 8.94 -10.25 -8.12
N ARG A 31 7.74 -9.89 -8.61
CA ARG A 31 6.97 -8.74 -8.13
C ARG A 31 6.29 -9.06 -6.80
N ARG A 32 6.53 -8.21 -5.79
CA ARG A 32 6.02 -8.39 -4.43
C ARG A 32 4.86 -7.45 -4.20
N VAL A 33 3.70 -8.03 -3.89
CA VAL A 33 2.45 -7.29 -3.72
C VAL A 33 1.73 -7.80 -2.50
N ILE A 34 1.23 -6.89 -1.67
CA ILE A 34 0.27 -7.19 -0.62
C ILE A 34 -1.05 -6.54 -1.01
N VAL A 35 -2.13 -7.31 -0.99
CA VAL A 35 -3.49 -6.77 -1.05
C VAL A 35 -4.11 -6.89 0.33
N VAL A 36 -4.34 -5.76 0.98
CA VAL A 36 -4.94 -5.66 2.31
C VAL A 36 -6.43 -5.45 2.17
N ILE A 37 -7.23 -6.21 2.91
CA ILE A 37 -8.67 -5.97 3.05
C ILE A 37 -8.92 -5.69 4.52
N THR A 38 -9.40 -4.49 4.85
CA THR A 38 -9.49 -4.02 6.24
C THR A 38 -10.48 -2.86 6.34
N ASP A 39 -10.96 -2.56 7.55
CA ASP A 39 -11.66 -1.30 7.83
C ASP A 39 -10.68 -0.12 8.01
N GLY A 40 -9.38 -0.38 8.08
CA GLY A 40 -8.32 0.64 8.15
C GLY A 40 -8.00 1.13 9.55
N ASP A 41 -8.66 0.60 10.58
CA ASP A 41 -8.38 0.96 11.97
C ASP A 41 -7.43 -0.05 12.61
N ASP A 42 -6.18 0.37 12.79
CA ASP A 42 -5.23 -0.35 13.62
C ASP A 42 -5.50 -0.07 15.11
N THR A 43 -5.66 -1.13 15.91
CA THR A 43 -6.03 -1.03 17.33
C THR A 43 -5.02 -1.64 18.27
N PHE A 44 -4.03 -2.38 17.77
CA PHE A 44 -3.13 -3.16 18.62
C PHE A 44 -1.71 -3.34 18.07
N SER A 45 -1.35 -2.74 16.93
CA SER A 45 0.02 -2.87 16.45
C SER A 45 1.01 -2.20 17.40
N ARG A 46 2.18 -2.82 17.51
CA ARG A 46 3.35 -2.19 18.14
C ARG A 46 4.08 -1.28 17.15
N ALA A 47 4.07 -1.64 15.88
CA ALA A 47 4.61 -0.84 14.79
C ALA A 47 3.71 0.36 14.47
N GLU A 48 4.31 1.47 14.07
CA GLU A 48 3.59 2.60 13.52
C GLU A 48 3.39 2.43 12.00
N LEU A 49 2.45 3.20 11.42
CA LEU A 49 2.25 3.28 9.97
C LEU A 49 3.57 3.48 9.21
N LYS A 50 4.45 4.34 9.74
CA LYS A 50 5.74 4.66 9.12
C LYS A 50 6.68 3.44 9.07
N ASP A 51 6.64 2.58 10.08
CA ASP A 51 7.46 1.38 10.12
C ASP A 51 7.00 0.36 9.06
N ALA A 52 5.67 0.22 8.90
CA ALA A 52 5.07 -0.60 7.85
C ALA A 52 5.40 -0.08 6.43
N ILE A 53 5.40 1.23 6.24
CA ILE A 53 5.82 1.85 4.97
C ILE A 53 7.32 1.61 4.72
N ASP A 54 8.17 1.84 5.72
CA ASP A 54 9.63 1.73 5.59
C ASP A 54 10.05 0.29 5.22
N ILE A 55 9.51 -0.72 5.90
CA ILE A 55 9.81 -2.11 5.58
C ILE A 55 9.29 -2.51 4.20
N ALA A 56 8.06 -2.12 3.83
CA ALA A 56 7.50 -2.41 2.52
C ALA A 56 8.32 -1.78 1.39
N GLN A 57 8.81 -0.55 1.58
CA GLN A 57 9.70 0.10 0.63
C GLN A 57 11.07 -0.60 0.52
N ARG A 58 11.63 -1.06 1.64
CA ARG A 58 12.91 -1.80 1.67
C ARG A 58 12.81 -3.17 0.99
N THR A 59 11.69 -3.86 1.17
CA THR A 59 11.44 -5.16 0.54
C THR A 59 10.82 -5.03 -0.85
N GLU A 60 10.77 -3.82 -1.42
CA GLU A 60 10.17 -3.53 -2.75
C GLU A 60 8.76 -4.10 -2.91
N THR A 61 7.98 -4.04 -1.83
CA THR A 61 6.61 -4.54 -1.76
C THR A 61 5.62 -3.41 -2.01
N THR A 62 4.81 -3.55 -3.07
CA THR A 62 3.71 -2.63 -3.35
C THR A 62 2.46 -3.05 -2.57
N ILE A 63 1.81 -2.11 -1.89
CA ILE A 63 0.60 -2.38 -1.11
C ILE A 63 -0.62 -1.80 -1.81
N PHE A 64 -1.64 -2.63 -2.01
CA PHE A 64 -2.99 -2.21 -2.35
C PHE A 64 -3.89 -2.44 -1.15
N ALA A 65 -4.85 -1.57 -0.92
CA ALA A 65 -5.81 -1.71 0.17
C ALA A 65 -7.23 -1.63 -0.36
N ILE A 66 -8.12 -2.42 0.24
CA ILE A 66 -9.56 -2.35 0.00
C ILE A 66 -10.24 -2.15 1.35
N SER A 67 -10.84 -0.97 1.52
CA SER A 67 -11.56 -0.59 2.73
C SER A 67 -12.96 -1.20 2.74
N THR A 68 -13.31 -1.89 3.82
CA THR A 68 -14.63 -2.51 4.01
C THR A 68 -15.62 -1.61 4.75
N LYS A 69 -15.18 -0.45 5.27
CA LYS A 69 -16.01 0.49 6.05
C LYS A 69 -17.22 0.99 5.28
N ALA A 70 -17.04 1.34 4.01
CA ALA A 70 -18.10 1.97 3.23
C ALA A 70 -19.27 1.02 2.90
N GLY A 71 -19.09 -0.30 3.05
CA GLY A 71 -20.06 -1.28 2.56
C GLY A 71 -20.47 -2.40 3.47
N PHE A 72 -19.60 -2.82 4.40
CA PHE A 72 -19.84 -4.02 5.20
C PHE A 72 -20.51 -3.73 6.55
N LEU A 73 -20.34 -2.50 7.09
CA LEU A 73 -20.78 -2.11 8.44
C LEU A 73 -22.07 -1.27 8.47
N GLY A 74 -22.76 -1.15 7.33
CA GLY A 74 -23.96 -0.32 7.22
C GLY A 74 -23.59 1.17 7.20
N THR A 75 -24.30 1.90 6.36
CA THR A 75 -24.21 3.35 6.21
C THR A 75 -24.12 4.03 7.58
N VAL A 76 -22.96 4.62 7.88
CA VAL A 76 -22.86 5.57 8.99
C VAL A 76 -23.82 6.72 8.65
N PRO A 77 -24.85 7.02 9.47
CA PRO A 77 -25.80 8.07 9.16
C PRO A 77 -25.08 9.40 8.96
N GLY A 78 -25.25 10.02 7.78
CA GLY A 78 -24.62 11.30 7.43
C GLY A 78 -23.28 11.19 6.67
N VAL A 79 -22.90 10.00 6.20
CA VAL A 79 -21.69 9.79 5.40
C VAL A 79 -22.09 9.20 4.05
N ASP A 80 -22.13 10.01 2.99
CA ASP A 80 -22.25 9.49 1.62
C ASP A 80 -21.04 8.60 1.32
N ALA A 81 -21.24 7.54 0.54
CA ALA A 81 -20.17 6.70 0.03
C ALA A 81 -19.05 7.59 -0.56
N GLY A 82 -17.91 7.70 0.14
CA GLY A 82 -16.77 8.52 -0.26
C GLY A 82 -16.63 9.92 0.36
N THR A 83 -17.47 10.35 1.32
CA THR A 83 -17.42 11.74 1.84
C THR A 83 -16.80 11.96 3.23
N VAL A 84 -16.45 10.90 3.98
CA VAL A 84 -15.58 11.06 5.16
C VAL A 84 -14.38 10.15 5.01
N LYS A 85 -13.26 10.71 4.52
CA LYS A 85 -11.93 10.12 4.74
C LYS A 85 -11.64 10.19 6.23
N ASP A 86 -12.10 9.18 6.97
CA ASP A 86 -11.76 8.99 8.37
C ASP A 86 -10.24 8.78 8.51
N LYS A 87 -9.70 8.84 9.73
CA LYS A 87 -8.27 8.67 9.99
C LYS A 87 -7.74 7.35 9.40
N GLY A 88 -8.47 6.25 9.57
CA GLY A 88 -8.10 4.95 8.99
C GLY A 88 -7.98 4.99 7.47
N ASP A 89 -8.94 5.60 6.77
CA ASP A 89 -8.90 5.73 5.31
C ASP A 89 -7.73 6.58 4.82
N LYS A 90 -7.37 7.63 5.56
CA LYS A 90 -6.17 8.45 5.29
C LYS A 90 -4.90 7.63 5.46
N PHE A 91 -4.80 6.82 6.51
CA PHE A 91 -3.65 5.97 6.75
C PHE A 91 -3.53 4.86 5.69
N LEU A 92 -4.63 4.24 5.27
CA LEU A 92 -4.63 3.30 4.14
C LEU A 92 -4.20 3.97 2.84
N THR A 93 -4.70 5.18 2.56
CA THR A 93 -4.30 5.95 1.38
C THR A 93 -2.79 6.22 1.41
N GLN A 94 -2.27 6.66 2.55
CA GLN A 94 -0.85 6.96 2.70
C GLN A 94 0.01 5.70 2.54
N LEU A 95 -0.37 4.59 3.19
CA LEU A 95 0.31 3.30 3.08
C LEU A 95 0.45 2.83 1.62
N CYS A 96 -0.65 2.90 0.87
CA CYS A 96 -0.66 2.49 -0.54
C CYS A 96 0.15 3.46 -1.40
N GLU A 97 -0.07 4.77 -1.29
CA GLU A 97 0.59 5.75 -2.15
C GLU A 97 2.12 5.80 -1.92
N ASP A 98 2.58 5.69 -0.68
CA ASP A 98 4.00 5.75 -0.36
C ASP A 98 4.73 4.46 -0.76
N THR A 99 4.02 3.35 -0.93
CA THR A 99 4.56 2.07 -1.47
C THR A 99 4.32 1.90 -2.98
N GLY A 100 3.60 2.83 -3.61
CA GLY A 100 3.34 2.86 -5.05
C GLY A 100 2.09 2.12 -5.54
N GLY A 101 1.17 1.75 -4.63
CA GLY A 101 -0.13 1.15 -4.95
C GLY A 101 -1.31 2.13 -4.85
N GLU A 102 -2.52 1.58 -4.66
CA GLU A 102 -3.77 2.35 -4.55
C GLU A 102 -4.68 1.78 -3.44
N ALA A 103 -5.37 2.66 -2.73
CA ALA A 103 -6.44 2.29 -1.81
C ALA A 103 -7.81 2.44 -2.50
N PHE A 104 -8.66 1.43 -2.35
CA PHE A 104 -10.02 1.37 -2.86
C PHE A 104 -10.98 1.43 -1.68
N PHE A 105 -12.01 2.26 -1.77
CA PHE A 105 -13.04 2.40 -0.75
C PHE A 105 -14.35 1.92 -1.36
N THR A 106 -14.80 0.71 -0.99
CA THR A 106 -15.91 0.02 -1.66
C THR A 106 -17.13 -0.08 -0.76
N GLY A 107 -18.31 0.22 -1.30
CA GLY A 107 -19.59 0.19 -0.59
C GLY A 107 -20.32 -1.15 -0.63
N ASP A 108 -19.83 -2.12 -1.39
CA ASP A 108 -20.59 -3.30 -1.77
C ASP A 108 -19.71 -4.37 -2.44
N MET A 109 -20.17 -5.63 -2.42
CA MET A 109 -19.40 -6.77 -2.96
C MET A 109 -19.09 -6.64 -4.46
N ILE A 110 -19.98 -6.01 -5.24
CA ILE A 110 -19.75 -5.81 -6.67
C ILE A 110 -18.55 -4.87 -6.90
N ASP A 111 -18.41 -3.83 -6.09
CA ASP A 111 -17.29 -2.90 -6.18
C ASP A 111 -15.97 -3.52 -5.67
N LEU A 112 -16.04 -4.50 -4.77
CA LEU A 112 -14.89 -5.31 -4.38
C LEU A 112 -14.34 -6.13 -5.56
N GLU A 113 -15.20 -6.84 -6.30
CA GLU A 113 -14.79 -7.62 -7.48
C GLU A 113 -14.15 -6.72 -8.55
N ARG A 114 -14.75 -5.55 -8.81
CA ARG A 114 -14.18 -4.55 -9.73
C ARG A 114 -12.81 -4.06 -9.27
N SER A 115 -12.65 -3.82 -7.97
CA SER A 115 -11.37 -3.39 -7.38
C SER A 115 -10.30 -4.46 -7.58
N PHE A 116 -10.60 -5.73 -7.33
CA PHE A 116 -9.68 -6.84 -7.60
C PHE A 116 -9.33 -6.97 -9.08
N LYS A 117 -10.30 -6.80 -9.98
CA LYS A 117 -10.05 -6.82 -11.42
C LYS A 117 -9.10 -5.69 -11.82
N LYS A 118 -9.32 -4.48 -11.31
CA LYS A 118 -8.46 -3.31 -11.57
C LYS A 118 -7.05 -3.52 -11.04
N ILE A 119 -6.89 -4.02 -9.81
CA ILE A 119 -5.59 -4.40 -9.25
C ILE A 119 -4.91 -5.41 -10.17
N SER A 120 -5.62 -6.45 -10.61
CA SER A 120 -5.06 -7.48 -11.49
C SER A 120 -4.59 -6.92 -12.85
N GLU A 121 -5.34 -5.98 -13.44
CA GLU A 121 -4.96 -5.30 -14.68
C GLU A 121 -3.73 -4.39 -14.49
N GLU A 122 -3.67 -3.68 -13.37
CA GLU A 122 -2.56 -2.82 -13.00
C GLU A 122 -1.28 -3.63 -12.73
N LEU A 123 -1.41 -4.75 -12.02
CA LEU A 123 -0.31 -5.69 -11.79
C LEU A 123 0.24 -6.34 -13.07
N ARG A 124 -0.52 -6.36 -14.17
CA ARG A 124 -0.01 -6.80 -15.48
C ARG A 124 0.72 -5.70 -16.25
N SER A 125 0.46 -4.44 -15.93
CA SER A 125 0.89 -3.28 -16.73
C SER A 125 1.99 -2.44 -16.06
N GLN A 126 2.57 -2.92 -14.95
CA GLN A 126 3.61 -2.18 -14.24
C GLN A 126 4.99 -2.37 -14.90
N TYR A 127 5.70 -1.26 -15.07
CA TYR A 127 7.07 -1.20 -15.56
C TYR A 127 8.06 -1.09 -14.39
N MET A 128 9.23 -1.70 -14.55
CA MET A 128 10.34 -1.56 -13.59
C MET A 128 11.37 -0.57 -14.14
N ILE A 129 11.57 0.53 -13.43
CA ILE A 129 12.56 1.55 -13.77
C ILE A 129 13.62 1.57 -12.67
N THR A 130 14.87 1.38 -13.06
CA THR A 130 16.00 1.45 -12.14
C THR A 130 16.81 2.70 -12.42
N TYR A 131 17.18 3.42 -11.36
CA TYR A 131 18.04 4.60 -11.46
C TYR A 131 19.12 4.54 -10.40
N ARG A 132 20.24 5.20 -10.65
CA ARG A 132 21.32 5.36 -9.66
C ARG A 132 21.22 6.76 -9.04
N PRO A 133 21.04 6.88 -7.72
CA PRO A 133 20.98 8.20 -7.08
C PRO A 133 22.34 8.91 -7.17
N THR A 134 22.33 10.23 -7.36
CA THR A 134 23.56 11.03 -7.37
C THR A 134 24.25 11.03 -6.00
N ASN A 135 23.48 11.09 -4.92
CA ASN A 135 23.96 10.88 -3.56
C ASN A 135 24.07 9.37 -3.25
N GLN A 136 25.28 8.89 -2.97
CA GLN A 136 25.56 7.49 -2.62
C GLN A 136 25.65 7.26 -1.10
N ILE A 137 25.50 8.30 -0.28
CA ILE A 137 25.59 8.23 1.19
C ILE A 137 24.27 7.69 1.76
N TYR A 138 24.37 6.59 2.51
CA TYR A 138 23.24 6.01 3.23
C TYR A 138 23.15 6.57 4.66
N ASP A 139 22.72 7.84 4.76
CA ASP A 139 22.59 8.59 6.02
C ASP A 139 21.22 8.41 6.70
N GLY A 140 20.36 7.55 6.14
CA GLY A 140 19.01 7.33 6.62
C GLY A 140 18.05 8.48 6.37
N ARG A 141 18.44 9.50 5.58
CA ARG A 141 17.54 10.57 5.16
C ARG A 141 16.58 10.08 4.08
N GLU A 142 15.42 10.74 4.01
CA GLU A 142 14.43 10.48 2.99
C GLU A 142 14.88 11.07 1.64
N ARG A 143 14.71 10.30 0.57
CA ARG A 143 14.96 10.71 -0.80
C ARG A 143 13.65 10.65 -1.58
N LYS A 144 13.23 11.81 -2.11
CA LYS A 144 12.05 11.90 -2.95
C LYS A 144 12.32 11.29 -4.33
N VAL A 145 11.32 10.63 -4.87
CA VAL A 145 11.31 10.03 -6.21
C VAL A 145 10.13 10.63 -6.95
N GLU A 146 10.41 11.17 -8.13
CA GLU A 146 9.41 11.73 -9.03
C GLU A 146 9.61 11.10 -10.40
N VAL A 147 8.54 10.54 -10.95
CA VAL A 147 8.53 9.98 -12.31
C VAL A 147 7.63 10.86 -13.16
N ARG A 148 8.14 11.31 -14.30
CA ARG A 148 7.44 12.16 -15.25
C ARG A 148 7.66 11.63 -16.66
N PHE A 149 6.69 11.87 -17.55
CA PHE A 149 6.92 11.62 -18.97
C PHE A 149 7.94 12.61 -19.51
N THR A 150 8.80 12.13 -20.42
CA THR A 150 9.72 13.00 -21.17
C THR A 150 8.95 13.92 -22.11
N ASP A 151 7.86 13.41 -22.69
CA ASP A 151 6.90 14.18 -23.47
C ASP A 151 5.73 14.62 -22.58
N LYS A 152 5.68 15.91 -22.27
CA LYS A 152 4.65 16.50 -21.41
C LYS A 152 3.24 16.44 -22.01
N SER A 153 3.10 16.22 -23.32
CA SER A 153 1.77 16.04 -23.92
C SER A 153 1.05 14.78 -23.39
N LYS A 154 1.81 13.84 -22.82
CA LYS A 154 1.31 12.58 -22.25
C LYS A 154 0.86 12.65 -20.81
N ASP A 155 1.09 13.75 -20.11
CA ASP A 155 0.71 13.90 -18.70
C ASP A 155 -0.81 13.78 -18.47
N GLY A 156 -1.64 14.04 -19.50
CA GLY A 156 -3.10 13.87 -19.43
C GLY A 156 -3.63 12.50 -19.86
N ASP A 157 -2.85 11.75 -20.64
CA ASP A 157 -3.27 10.46 -21.20
C ASP A 157 -3.09 9.31 -20.21
N PHE A 158 -2.11 9.44 -19.30
CA PHE A 158 -1.67 8.37 -18.42
C PHE A 158 -1.54 8.82 -16.98
N LYS A 159 -1.90 7.93 -16.06
CA LYS A 159 -1.68 8.11 -14.62
C LYS A 159 -0.39 7.40 -14.21
N ILE A 160 0.63 8.17 -13.83
CA ILE A 160 1.87 7.61 -13.27
C ILE A 160 1.63 7.23 -11.81
N ARG A 161 2.04 6.01 -11.45
CA ARG A 161 2.15 5.59 -10.05
C ARG A 161 3.54 5.03 -9.77
N ALA A 162 4.15 5.57 -8.73
CA ALA A 162 5.45 5.15 -8.22
C ALA A 162 5.52 5.50 -6.74
N LYS A 163 6.43 4.86 -6.01
CA LYS A 163 6.78 5.30 -4.65
C LYS A 163 7.24 6.76 -4.68
N LYS A 164 6.76 7.55 -3.73
CA LYS A 164 7.05 9.00 -3.65
C LYS A 164 8.41 9.29 -3.02
N SER A 165 8.89 8.40 -2.18
CA SER A 165 10.17 8.52 -1.50
C SER A 165 10.70 7.15 -1.07
N TYR A 166 11.92 7.13 -0.57
CA TYR A 166 12.48 6.01 0.20
C TYR A 166 13.52 6.52 1.18
N ARG A 167 13.77 5.74 2.22
CA ARG A 167 14.84 6.04 3.19
C ARG A 167 16.18 5.52 2.70
N ALA A 168 17.21 6.37 2.73
CA ALA A 168 18.56 6.03 2.32
C ALA A 168 19.31 5.24 3.42
N VAL A 169 18.81 4.05 3.76
CA VAL A 169 19.46 3.16 4.73
C VAL A 169 20.23 2.07 4.00
N ARG A 170 21.37 1.65 4.56
CA ARG A 170 21.99 0.39 4.12
C ARG A 170 21.06 -0.73 4.52
N ASP A 171 20.65 -1.54 3.55
CA ASP A 171 19.96 -2.79 3.86
C ASP A 171 20.95 -3.66 4.65
N SER A 172 20.69 -3.73 5.95
CA SER A 172 21.52 -4.39 6.97
C SER A 172 20.78 -5.56 7.61
N LEU A 173 19.55 -5.80 7.17
CA LEU A 173 18.71 -6.92 7.58
C LEU A 173 19.17 -8.13 6.76
N LYS A 174 19.98 -8.98 7.42
CA LYS A 174 20.46 -10.26 6.88
C LYS A 174 19.35 -11.30 6.86
#